data_AF-A0A7V2ZMT4-F1
#
_entry.id   AF-A0A7V2ZMT4-F1
#
_cell.length_a   1.000
_cell.length_b   1.000
_cell.length_c   1.000
_cell.angle_alpha   90.00
_cell.angle_beta   90.00
_cell.angle_gamma   90.00
#
_symmetry.space_group_name_H-M   'P 1'
#
loop_
_entity.id
_entity.type
_entity.pdbx_description
1 polymer ?
#
loop_
_entity_poly.entity_id
_entity_poly.type
_entity_poly.pdbx_seq_one_letter_code
_entity_poly.pdbx_strand_id
1 'polypeptide(L)'
;MNYNLITVLGPTAVGKTKLAAQLANYFNGEIISADSRQVYKNLNIGTGKDLGDYIVNGSPVKYYMIDLVELPNEFNLFDFYKNFFHFYHQIKSKNKIPFLVGGTGLYLSSV
;
A
#
# COMPACT_ATOMS: atom_id res chain seq x y z
N MET A 1 14.49 -6.04 -14.60
CA MET A 1 13.20 -6.74 -14.51
C MET A 1 12.14 -5.91 -15.22
N ASN A 2 11.23 -6.56 -15.96
CA ASN A 2 10.27 -5.91 -16.89
C ASN A 2 8.98 -5.37 -16.25
N TYR A 3 8.81 -5.45 -14.93
CA TYR A 3 7.57 -5.02 -14.27
C TYR A 3 7.70 -3.61 -13.71
N ASN A 4 6.81 -2.72 -14.15
CA ASN A 4 6.76 -1.34 -13.65
C ASN A 4 6.01 -1.25 -12.31
N LEU A 5 4.94 -2.03 -12.16
CA LEU A 5 4.07 -2.08 -10.98
C LEU A 5 3.46 -3.48 -10.89
N ILE A 6 3.36 -4.05 -9.70
CA ILE A 6 2.60 -5.29 -9.45
C ILE A 6 1.40 -4.93 -8.57
N THR A 7 0.20 -5.26 -9.01
CA THR A 7 -1.03 -4.92 -8.28
C THR A 7 -1.66 -6.17 -7.68
N VAL A 8 -1.91 -6.15 -6.37
CA VAL A 8 -2.66 -7.19 -5.65
C VAL A 8 -3.98 -6.57 -5.17
N LEU A 9 -5.04 -6.84 -5.91
CA LEU A 9 -6.39 -6.34 -5.61
C LEU A 9 -7.31 -7.46 -5.15
N GLY A 10 -8.34 -7.08 -4.39
CA GLY A 10 -9.38 -8.01 -3.93
C GLY A 10 -10.23 -7.39 -2.83
N PRO A 11 -11.34 -8.05 -2.44
CA PRO A 11 -12.20 -7.56 -1.38
C PRO A 11 -11.49 -7.53 -0.02
N THR A 12 -12.10 -6.90 0.98
CA THR A 12 -11.59 -6.91 2.36
C THR A 12 -11.64 -8.33 2.93
N ALA A 13 -10.72 -8.64 3.86
CA ALA A 13 -10.66 -9.90 4.60
C ALA A 13 -10.33 -11.19 3.80
N VAL A 14 -9.82 -11.09 2.56
CA VAL A 14 -9.34 -12.26 1.78
C VAL A 14 -7.84 -12.56 1.90
N GLY A 15 -7.14 -11.93 2.85
CA GLY A 15 -5.71 -12.17 3.07
C GLY A 15 -4.76 -11.48 2.07
N LYS A 16 -5.25 -10.48 1.32
CA LYS A 16 -4.47 -9.77 0.30
C LYS A 16 -3.19 -9.12 0.83
N THR A 17 -3.22 -8.55 2.04
CA THR A 17 -2.08 -7.87 2.66
C THR A 17 -0.93 -8.84 2.92
N LYS A 18 -1.24 -9.97 3.58
CA LYS A 18 -0.27 -11.03 3.84
C LYS A 18 0.35 -11.59 2.57
N LEU A 19 -0.46 -11.89 1.55
CA LEU A 19 0.04 -12.37 0.26
C LEU A 19 0.97 -11.33 -0.40
N ALA A 20 0.55 -10.06 -0.42
CA ALA A 20 1.35 -9.00 -1.02
C ALA A 20 2.66 -8.76 -0.28
N ALA A 21 2.67 -8.83 1.05
CA ALA A 21 3.89 -8.74 1.84
C ALA A 21 4.87 -9.88 1.52
N GLN A 22 4.38 -11.11 1.42
CA GLN A 22 5.21 -12.27 1.03
C GLN A 22 5.81 -12.08 -0.37
N LEU A 23 5.01 -11.63 -1.34
CA LEU A 23 5.47 -11.35 -2.70
C LEU A 23 6.49 -10.20 -2.73
N ALA A 24 6.21 -9.09 -2.04
CA ALA A 24 7.11 -7.96 -1.96
C ALA A 24 8.46 -8.36 -1.32
N ASN A 25 8.43 -9.16 -0.24
CA ASN A 25 9.67 -9.68 0.35
C ASN A 25 10.46 -10.55 -0.63
N TYR A 26 9.77 -11.44 -1.37
CA TYR A 26 10.42 -12.33 -2.36
C TYR A 26 11.02 -11.57 -3.54
N PHE A 27 10.32 -10.55 -4.04
CA PHE A 27 10.73 -9.76 -5.21
C PHE A 27 11.57 -8.52 -4.87
N ASN A 28 12.00 -8.35 -3.61
CA ASN A 28 12.68 -7.14 -3.13
C ASN A 28 11.90 -5.85 -3.48
N GLY A 29 10.61 -5.86 -3.16
CA GLY A 29 9.67 -4.79 -3.40
C GLY A 29 9.26 -4.01 -2.14
N GLU A 30 8.48 -2.96 -2.36
CA GLU A 30 7.86 -2.15 -1.30
C GLU A 30 6.38 -1.91 -1.67
N ILE A 31 5.52 -1.80 -0.67
CA ILE A 31 4.05 -1.75 -0.85
C ILE A 31 3.53 -0.32 -0.79
N ILE A 32 2.65 0.06 -1.71
CA ILE A 32 1.83 1.26 -1.66
C ILE A 32 0.38 0.81 -1.41
N SER A 33 -0.20 1.23 -0.27
CA SER A 33 -1.60 0.90 0.03
C SER A 33 -2.56 1.70 -0.86
N ALA A 34 -3.52 1.01 -1.48
CA ALA A 34 -4.67 1.56 -2.20
C ALA A 34 -5.97 1.31 -1.43
N ASP A 35 -5.95 1.62 -0.14
CA ASP A 35 -7.11 1.57 0.75
C ASP A 35 -7.40 2.98 1.27
N SER A 36 -8.61 3.50 1.01
CA SER A 36 -8.97 4.88 1.36
C SER A 36 -9.20 5.08 2.85
N ARG A 37 -9.31 3.99 3.62
CA ARG A 37 -9.49 4.05 5.08
C ARG A 37 -8.17 3.96 5.82
N GLN A 38 -7.18 3.23 5.27
CA GLN A 38 -5.90 3.05 5.93
C GLN A 38 -5.02 4.32 5.94
N VAL A 39 -5.32 5.32 5.13
CA VAL A 39 -4.59 6.60 5.09
C VAL A 39 -4.70 7.39 6.40
N TYR A 40 -5.72 7.14 7.24
CA TYR A 40 -6.01 7.93 8.44
C TYR A 40 -5.31 7.43 9.70
N LYS A 41 -4.54 8.30 10.35
CA LYS A 41 -3.88 8.02 11.63
C LYS A 41 -4.87 7.63 12.72
N ASN A 42 -4.40 6.77 13.64
CA ASN A 42 -5.12 6.33 14.84
C ASN A 42 -6.42 5.54 14.61
N LEU A 43 -6.80 5.24 13.37
CA LEU A 43 -7.98 4.44 13.03
C LEU A 43 -7.62 2.98 12.76
N ASN A 44 -6.90 2.31 13.66
CA ASN A 44 -6.32 0.99 13.36
C ASN A 44 -7.36 -0.14 13.29
N ILE A 45 -8.25 -0.24 14.28
CA ILE A 45 -9.21 -1.35 14.41
C ILE A 45 -10.31 -1.25 13.35
N GLY A 46 -10.97 -0.09 13.25
CA GLY A 46 -12.10 0.11 12.34
C GLY A 46 -11.72 0.11 10.85
N THR A 47 -10.43 0.20 10.52
CA THR A 47 -9.95 0.21 9.13
C THR A 47 -9.16 -1.05 8.75
N GLY A 48 -9.08 -2.04 9.64
CA GLY A 48 -8.40 -3.31 9.37
C GLY A 48 -6.91 -3.13 9.05
N LYS A 49 -6.21 -2.28 9.83
CA LYS A 49 -4.74 -2.15 9.74
C LYS A 49 -4.07 -3.28 10.49
N ASP A 50 -4.08 -4.45 9.87
CA ASP A 50 -3.33 -5.61 10.37
C ASP A 50 -1.84 -5.40 10.06
N LEU A 51 -1.19 -4.45 10.76
CA LEU A 51 0.21 -4.07 10.49
C LEU A 51 1.19 -5.25 10.67
N GLY A 52 0.80 -6.26 11.44
CA GLY A 52 1.54 -7.51 11.57
C GLY A 52 1.66 -8.30 10.27
N ASP A 53 0.72 -8.15 9.33
CA ASP A 53 0.76 -8.84 8.03
C ASP A 53 1.94 -8.39 7.15
N TYR A 54 2.52 -7.22 7.45
CA TYR A 54 3.71 -6.72 6.75
C TYR A 54 5.02 -7.30 7.30
N ILE A 55 4.99 -8.16 8.32
CA ILE A 55 6.18 -8.84 8.84
C ILE A 55 6.28 -10.22 8.18
N VAL A 56 7.34 -10.42 7.41
CA VAL A 56 7.62 -11.69 6.72
C VAL A 56 8.94 -12.25 7.22
N ASN A 57 8.93 -13.47 7.77
CA ASN A 57 10.12 -14.12 8.35
C ASN A 57 10.86 -13.24 9.38
N GLY A 58 10.10 -12.52 10.22
CA GLY A 58 10.65 -11.60 11.23
C GLY A 58 11.18 -10.27 10.68
N SER A 59 11.13 -10.06 9.36
CA SER A 59 11.58 -8.82 8.71
C SER A 59 10.39 -7.97 8.25
N PRO A 60 10.37 -6.66 8.54
CA PRO A 60 9.29 -5.79 8.07
C PRO A 60 9.42 -5.47 6.58
N VAL A 61 8.36 -5.68 5.83
CA VAL A 61 8.20 -5.20 4.45
C VAL A 61 7.83 -3.72 4.51
N LYS A 62 8.55 -2.89 3.76
CA LYS A 62 8.28 -1.45 3.72
C LYS A 62 6.93 -1.21 3.04
N TYR A 63 6.09 -0.41 3.68
CA TYR A 63 4.82 0.04 3.12
C TYR A 63 4.66 1.57 3.20
N TYR A 64 3.76 2.09 2.37
CA TYR A 64 3.42 3.49 2.20
C TYR A 64 1.90 3.67 2.16
N MET A 65 1.43 4.92 2.23
CA MET A 65 0.00 5.28 2.18
C MET A 65 -0.84 4.80 3.38
N ILE A 66 -0.18 4.54 4.50
CA ILE A 66 -0.83 4.23 5.78
C ILE A 66 -0.44 5.32 6.78
N ASP A 67 -1.39 5.77 7.60
CA ASP A 67 -1.16 6.79 8.65
C ASP A 67 -0.59 8.12 8.11
N LEU A 68 -1.06 8.57 6.96
CA LEU A 68 -0.66 9.84 6.34
C LEU A 68 -1.43 11.04 6.87
N VAL A 69 -2.72 10.88 7.16
CA VAL A 69 -3.65 12.00 7.41
C VAL A 69 -4.26 11.91 8.80
N GLU A 70 -4.35 13.04 9.50
CA GLU A 70 -5.06 13.15 10.78
C GLU A 70 -6.51 13.56 10.57
N LEU A 71 -7.43 12.96 11.31
CA LEU A 71 -8.80 13.46 11.38
C LEU A 71 -8.82 14.86 12.03
N PRO A 72 -9.71 15.77 11.56
CA PRO A 72 -10.78 15.59 10.58
C PRO A 72 -10.38 15.93 9.13
N ASN A 73 -9.07 16.01 8.81
CA ASN A 73 -8.65 16.40 7.46
C ASN A 73 -9.10 15.37 6.41
N GLU A 74 -9.42 15.84 5.21
CA GLU A 74 -9.84 14.97 4.10
C GLU A 74 -8.64 14.40 3.34
N PHE A 75 -8.84 13.26 2.69
CA PHE A 75 -7.90 12.68 1.74
C PHE A 75 -8.68 12.21 0.51
N ASN A 76 -8.43 12.85 -0.63
CA ASN A 76 -9.19 12.61 -1.86
C ASN A 76 -8.35 11.88 -2.93
N LEU A 77 -8.96 11.67 -4.10
CA LEU A 77 -8.31 11.00 -5.23
C LEU A 77 -7.05 11.73 -5.72
N PHE A 78 -7.06 13.06 -5.71
CA PHE A 78 -5.92 13.85 -6.16
C PHE A 78 -4.75 13.75 -5.19
N ASP A 79 -5.04 13.71 -3.89
CA ASP A 79 -4.04 13.42 -2.86
C ASP A 79 -3.46 12.02 -3.03
N PHE A 80 -4.32 11.02 -3.29
CA PHE A 80 -3.88 9.67 -3.60
C PHE A 80 -2.93 9.65 -4.80
N TYR A 81 -3.34 10.22 -5.93
CA TYR A 81 -2.56 10.25 -7.17
C TYR A 81 -1.17 10.86 -6.97
N LYS A 82 -1.11 12.03 -6.31
CA LYS A 82 0.16 12.70 -6.01
C LYS A 82 1.07 11.86 -5.12
N ASN A 83 0.54 11.34 -4.02
CA ASN A 83 1.33 10.54 -3.09
C ASN A 83 1.75 9.20 -3.69
N PHE A 84 0.90 8.58 -4.53
CA PHE A 84 1.25 7.38 -5.28
C PHE A 84 2.49 7.61 -6.12
N PHE A 85 2.51 8.64 -6.98
CA PHE A 85 3.67 8.89 -7.85
C PHE A 85 4.92 9.29 -7.05
N HIS A 86 4.75 10.04 -5.95
CA HIS A 86 5.85 10.34 -5.03
C HIS A 86 6.51 9.05 -4.51
N PHE A 87 5.74 8.14 -3.90
CA PHE A 87 6.28 6.89 -3.36
C PHE A 87 6.72 5.93 -4.46
N TYR A 88 6.01 5.86 -5.59
CA TYR A 88 6.41 5.07 -6.74
C TYR A 88 7.83 5.44 -7.20
N HIS A 89 8.10 6.73 -7.42
CA HIS A 89 9.44 7.18 -7.82
C HIS A 89 10.48 6.94 -6.72
N GLN A 90 10.12 7.09 -5.44
CA GLN A 90 11.00 6.76 -4.32
C GLN A 90 11.37 5.26 -4.27
N ILE A 91 10.45 4.36 -4.60
CA ILE A 91 10.72 2.92 -4.63
C ILE A 91 11.60 2.59 -5.84
N LYS A 92 11.27 3.16 -7.01
CA LYS A 92 12.03 2.92 -8.25
C LYS A 92 13.46 3.44 -8.16
N SER A 93 13.71 4.56 -7.49
CA SER A 93 15.07 5.09 -7.32
C SER A 93 15.98 4.18 -6.46
N LYS A 94 15.39 3.31 -5.63
CA LYS A 94 16.10 2.28 -4.87
C LYS A 94 16.27 0.96 -5.65
N ASN A 95 15.92 0.92 -6.95
CA ASN A 95 15.87 -0.29 -7.76
C ASN A 95 14.97 -1.40 -7.19
N LYS A 96 13.90 -1.03 -6.48
CA LYS A 96 12.91 -1.98 -5.94
C LYS A 96 11.64 -2.02 -6.79
N ILE A 97 10.85 -3.08 -6.63
CA ILE A 97 9.57 -3.24 -7.34
C ILE A 97 8.43 -2.63 -6.51
N PRO A 98 7.65 -1.69 -7.06
CA PRO A 98 6.47 -1.18 -6.40
C PRO A 98 5.32 -2.20 -6.44
N PHE A 99 4.68 -2.42 -5.30
CA PHE A 99 3.48 -3.24 -5.16
C PHE A 99 2.28 -2.36 -4.79
N LEU A 100 1.26 -2.29 -5.63
CA LEU A 100 0.00 -1.61 -5.29
C LEU A 100 -0.96 -2.60 -4.67
N VAL A 101 -1.38 -2.38 -3.42
CA VAL A 101 -2.16 -3.36 -2.66
C VAL A 101 -3.40 -2.70 -2.07
N GLY A 102 -4.59 -3.19 -2.39
CA GLY A 102 -5.80 -2.56 -1.88
C GLY A 102 -7.07 -3.00 -2.57
N GLY A 103 -8.14 -2.25 -2.32
CA GLY A 103 -9.48 -2.54 -2.85
C GLY A 103 -10.28 -1.30 -3.24
N THR A 104 -9.75 -0.09 -3.06
CA THR A 104 -10.44 1.13 -3.48
C THR A 104 -10.37 1.25 -5.00
N GLY A 105 -11.45 0.84 -5.68
CA GLY A 105 -11.51 0.81 -7.15
C GLY A 105 -11.11 2.14 -7.80
N LEU A 106 -11.56 3.26 -7.24
CA LEU A 106 -11.22 4.60 -7.75
C LEU A 106 -9.71 4.90 -7.70
N TYR A 107 -9.01 4.44 -6.66
CA TYR A 107 -7.56 4.61 -6.54
C TYR A 107 -6.85 3.75 -7.57
N LEU A 108 -7.24 2.47 -7.66
CA LEU A 108 -6.67 1.53 -8.61
C LEU A 108 -6.85 1.95 -10.07
N SER A 109 -8.00 2.57 -10.43
CA SER A 109 -8.25 3.04 -11.80
C SER A 109 -7.52 4.33 -12.17
N SER A 110 -6.92 5.03 -11.19
CA SER A 110 -6.31 6.36 -11.41
C SER A 110 -4.83 6.33 -11.76
N VAL A 111 -4.17 5.17 -11.65
CA VAL A 111 -2.71 4.99 -11.77
C VAL A 111 -2.32 3.83 -12.65
#